data_AF-A0AAD3WZU1-F1
#
_entry.id   AF-A0AAD3WZU1-F1
#
_cell.length_a   1.000
_cell.length_b   1.000
_cell.length_c   1.000
_cell.angle_alpha   90.00
_cell.angle_beta   90.00
_cell.angle_gamma   90.00
#
_symmetry.space_group_name_H-M   'P 1'
#
loop_
_entity.id
_entity.type
_entity.pdbx_description
1 polymer ?
#
loop_
_entity_poly.entity_id
_entity_poly.type
_entity_poly.pdbx_seq_one_letter_code
_entity_poly.pdbx_strand_id
1 'polypeptide(L)'
;MITLTLLLTFLIIYHHIIYSISLLWLAKDRPQPKDPEHTRATLPSIAFILPVHNEADYIGQKLANILMLDYPADKLSLYIFNDGSDDATLANIAYWETKFKEQGIGLYLNHEEHNCGKVIRLNSLIHQAQQSDFLAFTDASALLSIDALQQAVLQFQSPSIGALTGNYLLQNGGSGEKQYWQWQNRLRFAESELGSVMGGNGAFYIVRSHLVETLPEDTINDDFILPMNVLKHGYKIVFSADINTVEIAPTSQSQDYRRRQRIGAGNLQQLIRCRFILRQKNYGALWLFLSGKGLRTLMPFILIGYFFLTLILTLTGSILGLILFMSQCLGYGLALLPAFGLKNNHLIKLHYFVASYFASLIGMLRYSVGQFKRGWRHIPPIDTYQPQITSGCKRLCDIVLSLLGLGLTLPFWPLIALAIKLNSKGPIFYRQLRVGKIEQDTVDLFEIIKFRTMYHSEKNQADLSWAKKEDPRVTSIGRFLRDTRIDEIPQFINVLRGDMSFIGPRPERPELCGSLQNALPFYLERTAGLKPGLTGLAQVNHGYDNTIEDVKEKIGWDHAYAVTLGSPWQWLKMDCYILIKTIKIMLTRKGQ
;
A
#
# COMPACT_ATOMS: atom_id res chain seq x y z
N MET A 1 35.68 13.59 12.94
CA MET A 1 35.00 12.32 12.54
C MET A 1 34.70 11.41 13.73
N ILE A 2 35.67 11.18 14.62
CA ILE A 2 35.47 10.35 15.83
C ILE A 2 34.35 10.90 16.73
N THR A 3 34.36 12.19 17.07
CA THR A 3 33.31 12.82 17.89
C THR A 3 31.91 12.66 17.31
N LEU A 4 31.77 12.86 15.99
CA LEU A 4 30.50 12.66 15.29
C LEU A 4 30.06 11.19 15.33
N THR A 5 31.00 10.25 15.23
CA THR A 5 30.71 8.81 15.33
C THR A 5 30.18 8.48 16.71
N LEU A 6 30.84 8.94 17.77
CA LEU A 6 30.41 8.75 19.16
C LEU A 6 29.02 9.36 19.40
N LEU A 7 28.75 10.55 18.84
CA LEU A 7 27.44 11.18 18.92
C LEU A 7 26.36 10.33 18.25
N LEU A 8 26.60 9.84 17.03
CA LEU A 8 25.64 8.98 16.33
C LEU A 8 25.43 7.65 17.04
N THR A 9 26.49 7.02 17.55
CA THR A 9 26.41 5.82 18.40
C THR A 9 25.54 6.09 19.62
N PHE A 10 25.76 7.21 20.32
CA PHE A 10 24.96 7.61 21.46
C PHE A 10 23.49 7.79 21.08
N LEU A 11 23.17 8.50 19.98
CA LEU A 11 21.79 8.71 19.55
C LEU A 11 21.07 7.40 19.19
N ILE A 12 21.78 6.45 18.57
CA ILE A 12 21.24 5.12 18.26
C ILE A 12 20.92 4.37 19.55
N ILE A 13 21.87 4.29 20.50
CA ILE A 13 21.67 3.62 21.79
C ILE A 13 20.57 4.32 22.59
N TYR A 14 20.58 5.64 22.58
CA TYR A 14 19.63 6.48 23.30
C TYR A 14 18.20 6.19 22.84
N HIS A 15 17.92 6.24 21.54
CA HIS A 15 16.58 6.03 21.02
C HIS A 15 16.03 4.62 21.31
N HIS A 16 16.86 3.58 21.14
CA HIS A 16 16.41 2.19 21.21
C HIS A 16 16.35 1.63 22.64
N ILE A 17 17.19 2.15 23.54
CA ILE A 17 17.35 1.59 24.89
C ILE A 17 17.09 2.65 25.95
N ILE A 18 17.92 3.69 25.99
CA ILE A 18 17.93 4.65 27.11
C ILE A 18 16.61 5.39 27.23
N TYR A 19 16.03 5.82 26.11
CA TYR A 19 14.78 6.58 26.09
C TYR A 19 13.62 5.80 26.70
N SER A 20 13.37 4.57 26.25
CA SER A 20 12.25 3.77 26.76
C SER A 20 12.40 3.43 28.25
N ILE A 21 13.63 3.14 28.69
CA ILE A 21 13.92 2.85 30.11
C ILE A 21 13.77 4.11 30.96
N SER A 22 14.34 5.24 30.53
CA SER A 22 14.25 6.51 31.25
C SER A 22 12.82 7.03 31.34
N LEU A 23 12.02 6.87 30.28
CA LEU A 23 10.60 7.20 30.26
C LEU A 23 9.83 6.44 31.35
N LEU A 24 9.97 5.11 31.39
CA LEU A 24 9.31 4.28 32.39
C LEU A 24 9.81 4.54 33.82
N TRP A 25 11.11 4.79 33.98
CA TRP A 25 11.71 5.08 35.28
C TRP A 25 11.22 6.42 35.84
N LEU A 26 11.22 7.48 35.04
CA LEU A 26 10.78 8.82 35.45
C LEU A 26 9.27 8.88 35.77
N ALA A 27 8.47 7.98 35.18
CA ALA A 27 7.03 7.92 35.42
C ALA A 27 6.64 7.11 36.67
N LYS A 28 7.55 6.29 37.23
CA LYS A 28 7.25 5.28 38.26
C LYS A 28 6.74 5.86 39.59
N ASP A 29 7.20 7.07 39.95
CA ASP A 29 6.97 7.66 41.27
C ASP A 29 6.08 8.91 41.22
N ARG A 30 5.31 9.11 40.14
CA ARG A 30 4.34 10.23 40.09
C ARG A 30 3.05 9.85 40.81
N PRO A 31 2.59 10.69 41.76
CA PRO A 31 1.34 10.44 42.46
C PRO A 31 0.20 10.49 41.44
N GLN A 32 -0.63 9.43 41.43
CA GLN A 32 -1.86 9.46 40.65
C GLN A 32 -2.71 10.66 41.12
N PRO A 33 -3.34 11.40 40.21
CA PRO A 33 -4.34 12.38 40.60
C PRO A 33 -5.35 11.67 41.49
N LYS A 34 -5.66 12.25 42.66
CA LYS A 34 -6.77 11.75 43.48
C LYS A 34 -8.01 11.66 42.60
N ASP A 35 -8.76 10.57 42.73
CA ASP A 35 -10.06 10.46 42.07
C ASP A 35 -10.83 11.74 42.35
N PRO A 36 -11.24 12.48 41.30
CA PRO A 36 -12.08 13.64 41.50
C PRO A 36 -13.32 13.18 42.27
N GLU A 37 -13.69 13.93 43.31
CA GLU A 37 -14.97 13.69 43.98
C GLU A 37 -16.07 13.63 42.92
N HIS A 38 -16.88 12.57 42.94
CA HIS A 38 -18.07 12.43 42.09
C HIS A 38 -19.08 13.53 42.41
N THR A 39 -18.78 14.76 42.01
CA THR A 39 -19.73 15.84 42.02
C THR A 39 -20.73 15.54 40.91
N ARG A 40 -22.03 15.63 41.24
CA ARG A 40 -23.14 15.54 40.28
C ARG A 40 -23.13 16.77 39.35
N ALA A 41 -22.05 16.93 38.59
CA ALA A 41 -21.97 17.88 37.52
C ALA A 41 -22.87 17.39 36.36
N THR A 42 -23.52 18.33 35.68
CA THR A 42 -24.26 18.05 34.45
C THR A 42 -23.34 17.39 33.43
N LEU A 43 -23.73 16.22 32.92
CA LEU A 43 -22.95 15.52 31.91
C LEU A 43 -22.93 16.32 30.59
N PRO A 44 -21.75 16.49 29.97
CA PRO A 44 -21.62 17.22 28.72
C PRO A 44 -22.19 16.45 27.52
N SER A 45 -22.40 17.14 26.41
CA SER A 45 -22.76 16.51 25.14
C SER A 45 -21.53 15.93 24.43
N ILE A 46 -21.66 14.72 23.88
CA ILE A 46 -20.59 14.00 23.18
C ILE A 46 -21.10 13.58 21.80
N ALA A 47 -20.37 13.97 20.75
CA ALA A 47 -20.61 13.53 19.38
C ALA A 47 -19.54 12.53 18.92
N PHE A 48 -19.97 11.36 18.49
CA PHE A 48 -19.13 10.39 17.81
C PHE A 48 -18.92 10.77 16.35
N ILE A 49 -17.67 10.72 15.90
CA ILE A 49 -17.25 11.01 14.53
C ILE A 49 -16.74 9.72 13.89
N LEU A 50 -17.43 9.24 12.85
CA LEU A 50 -17.16 7.94 12.25
C LEU A 50 -17.18 8.00 10.70
N PRO A 51 -16.04 8.29 10.05
CA PRO A 51 -15.91 8.05 8.61
C PRO A 51 -15.76 6.54 8.33
N VAL A 52 -16.53 6.01 7.37
CA VAL A 52 -16.54 4.58 7.01
C VAL A 52 -16.39 4.37 5.51
N HIS A 53 -15.69 3.31 5.12
CA HIS A 53 -15.60 2.83 3.74
C HIS A 53 -15.34 1.32 3.77
N ASN A 54 -16.26 0.53 3.22
CA ASN A 54 -16.21 -0.93 3.20
C ASN A 54 -15.97 -1.57 4.59
N GLU A 55 -16.85 -1.25 5.54
CA GLU A 55 -16.80 -1.66 6.95
C GLU A 55 -17.98 -2.59 7.32
N ALA A 56 -18.59 -3.29 6.35
CA ALA A 56 -19.79 -4.08 6.59
C ALA A 56 -19.62 -5.13 7.69
N ASP A 57 -18.42 -5.68 7.83
CA ASP A 57 -18.08 -6.73 8.81
C ASP A 57 -18.09 -6.25 10.27
N TYR A 58 -17.91 -4.94 10.51
CA TYR A 58 -17.67 -4.38 11.84
C TYR A 58 -18.65 -3.28 12.26
N ILE A 59 -19.24 -2.57 11.29
CA ILE A 59 -20.10 -1.42 11.56
C ILE A 59 -21.31 -1.79 12.44
N GLY A 60 -21.88 -2.98 12.26
CA GLY A 60 -23.00 -3.43 13.09
C GLY A 60 -22.63 -3.59 14.57
N GLN A 61 -21.47 -4.18 14.86
CA GLN A 61 -20.95 -4.36 16.21
C GLN A 61 -20.59 -3.02 16.85
N LYS A 62 -20.04 -2.08 16.07
CA LYS A 62 -19.79 -0.71 16.53
C LYS A 62 -21.06 0.01 16.94
N LEU A 63 -22.09 -0.04 16.10
CA LEU A 63 -23.37 0.61 16.37
C LEU A 63 -24.06 0.02 17.60
N ALA A 64 -24.01 -1.31 17.75
CA ALA A 64 -24.45 -1.98 18.98
C ALA A 64 -23.65 -1.51 20.21
N ASN A 65 -22.33 -1.42 20.09
CA ASN A 65 -21.45 -0.98 21.18
C ASN A 65 -21.76 0.45 21.63
N ILE A 66 -21.99 1.38 20.70
CA ILE A 66 -22.36 2.77 21.04
C ILE A 66 -23.69 2.83 21.78
N LEU A 67 -24.70 2.04 21.37
CA LEU A 67 -26.00 1.97 22.06
C LEU A 67 -25.90 1.38 23.48
N MET A 68 -24.85 0.59 23.75
CA MET A 68 -24.62 -0.04 25.06
C MET A 68 -23.78 0.82 26.01
N LEU A 69 -23.27 1.98 25.56
CA LEU A 69 -22.46 2.85 26.42
C LEU A 69 -23.31 3.40 27.57
N ASP A 70 -22.75 3.39 28.77
CA ASP A 70 -23.37 3.93 29.97
C ASP A 70 -23.29 5.46 29.98
N TYR A 71 -24.11 6.10 29.15
CA TYR A 71 -24.20 7.55 29.02
C TYR A 71 -25.62 8.00 28.63
N PRO A 72 -26.10 9.18 29.08
CA PRO A 72 -27.45 9.63 28.73
C PRO A 72 -27.63 9.80 27.22
N ALA A 73 -28.71 9.21 26.69
CA ALA A 73 -28.99 9.21 25.27
C ALA A 73 -29.18 10.62 24.69
N ASP A 74 -29.79 11.54 25.45
CA ASP A 74 -30.01 12.94 25.08
C ASP A 74 -28.70 13.76 25.01
N LYS A 75 -27.60 13.20 25.51
CA LYS A 75 -26.25 13.77 25.46
C LYS A 75 -25.35 13.10 24.43
N LEU A 76 -25.84 12.06 23.73
CA LEU A 76 -25.09 11.37 22.70
C LEU A 76 -25.62 11.71 21.30
N SER A 77 -24.68 11.86 20.39
CA SER A 77 -24.97 11.93 18.96
C SER A 77 -23.90 11.17 18.17
N LEU A 78 -24.28 10.65 17.02
CA LEU A 78 -23.41 9.88 16.14
C LEU A 78 -23.48 10.45 14.73
N TYR A 79 -22.33 10.90 14.23
CA TYR A 79 -22.16 11.43 12.88
C TYR A 79 -21.33 10.44 12.07
N ILE A 80 -21.94 9.87 11.03
CA ILE A 80 -21.34 8.87 10.15
C ILE A 80 -21.21 9.43 8.74
N PHE A 81 -20.05 9.24 8.11
CA PHE A 81 -19.87 9.53 6.69
C PHE A 81 -19.45 8.27 5.94
N ASN A 82 -20.29 7.79 5.03
CA ASN A 82 -19.97 6.69 4.13
C ASN A 82 -19.31 7.21 2.84
N ASP A 83 -18.03 6.88 2.64
CA ASP A 83 -17.21 7.39 1.53
C ASP A 83 -17.16 6.42 0.34
N GLY A 84 -18.29 6.22 -0.34
CA GLY A 84 -18.38 5.34 -1.51
C GLY A 84 -18.09 3.88 -1.21
N SER A 85 -18.77 3.30 -0.21
CA SER A 85 -18.69 1.85 0.05
C SER A 85 -19.43 1.05 -1.02
N ASP A 86 -18.81 -0.05 -1.45
CA ASP A 86 -19.36 -1.00 -2.45
C ASP A 86 -19.93 -2.27 -1.80
N ASP A 87 -19.83 -2.38 -0.47
CA ASP A 87 -20.32 -3.50 0.33
C ASP A 87 -21.63 -3.18 1.07
N ALA A 88 -22.03 -4.06 1.99
CA ALA A 88 -23.26 -3.90 2.76
C ALA A 88 -23.19 -2.82 3.87
N THR A 89 -22.16 -1.97 3.92
CA THR A 89 -21.98 -0.97 5.00
C THR A 89 -23.20 -0.07 5.17
N LEU A 90 -23.71 0.51 4.06
CA LEU A 90 -24.88 1.40 4.10
C LEU A 90 -26.14 0.68 4.56
N ALA A 91 -26.38 -0.53 4.07
CA ALA A 91 -27.53 -1.34 4.46
C ALA A 91 -27.48 -1.68 5.96
N ASN A 92 -26.30 -1.99 6.48
CA ASN A 92 -26.11 -2.27 7.90
C ASN A 92 -26.38 -1.01 8.74
N ILE A 93 -25.92 0.18 8.33
CA ILE A 93 -26.21 1.42 9.06
C ILE A 93 -27.72 1.69 9.08
N ALA A 94 -28.39 1.59 7.93
CA ALA A 94 -29.83 1.80 7.80
C ALA A 94 -30.65 0.89 8.73
N TYR A 95 -30.23 -0.37 8.91
CA TYR A 95 -30.87 -1.30 9.85
C TYR A 95 -30.82 -0.80 11.31
N TRP A 96 -29.77 -0.07 11.70
CA TRP A 96 -29.59 0.44 13.06
C TRP A 96 -30.22 1.82 13.30
N GLU A 97 -30.52 2.61 12.28
CA GLU A 97 -31.11 3.95 12.42
C GLU A 97 -32.39 3.95 13.27
N THR A 98 -33.26 2.97 13.07
CA THR A 98 -34.51 2.84 13.84
C THR A 98 -34.23 2.62 15.33
N LYS A 99 -33.24 1.80 15.67
CA LYS A 99 -32.85 1.49 17.05
C LYS A 99 -32.25 2.71 17.76
N PHE A 100 -31.44 3.50 17.06
CA PHE A 100 -30.91 4.77 17.59
C PHE A 100 -32.04 5.76 17.88
N LYS A 101 -32.99 5.89 16.95
CA LYS A 101 -34.16 6.75 17.11
C LYS A 101 -35.04 6.32 18.30
N GLU A 102 -35.26 5.02 18.49
CA GLU A 102 -36.01 4.48 19.63
C GLU A 102 -35.33 4.76 20.98
N GLN A 103 -33.99 4.77 21.02
CA GLN A 103 -33.23 5.13 22.22
C GLN A 103 -33.08 6.64 22.42
N GLY A 104 -33.51 7.47 21.47
CA GLY A 104 -33.38 8.92 21.55
C GLY A 104 -31.97 9.45 21.26
N ILE A 105 -31.10 8.66 20.63
CA ILE A 105 -29.75 9.07 20.22
C ILE A 105 -29.80 9.55 18.77
N GLY A 106 -29.34 10.78 18.51
CA GLY A 106 -29.30 11.33 17.15
C GLY A 106 -28.24 10.64 16.29
N LEU A 107 -28.65 9.95 15.22
CA LEU A 107 -27.77 9.39 14.19
C LEU A 107 -27.90 10.21 12.89
N TYR A 108 -26.79 10.78 12.45
CA TYR A 108 -26.69 11.60 11.24
C TYR A 108 -25.79 10.88 10.23
N LEU A 109 -26.37 10.44 9.11
CA LEU A 109 -25.67 9.73 8.05
C LEU A 109 -25.52 10.62 6.81
N ASN A 110 -24.27 10.87 6.41
CA ASN A 110 -23.92 11.38 5.10
C ASN A 110 -23.36 10.24 4.24
N HIS A 111 -23.64 10.25 2.94
CA HIS A 111 -23.06 9.30 2.01
C HIS A 111 -22.76 9.97 0.67
N GLU A 112 -21.74 9.46 0.00
CA GLU A 112 -21.35 9.82 -1.35
C GLU A 112 -21.04 8.55 -2.13
N GLU A 113 -21.22 8.58 -3.45
CA GLU A 113 -20.92 7.44 -4.32
C GLU A 113 -19.42 7.25 -4.51
N HIS A 114 -18.65 8.35 -4.50
CA HIS A 114 -17.23 8.32 -4.84
C HIS A 114 -16.33 8.52 -3.60
N ASN A 115 -15.39 7.58 -3.43
CA ASN A 115 -14.37 7.68 -2.38
C ASN A 115 -13.42 8.86 -2.63
N CYS A 116 -13.44 9.84 -1.72
CA CYS A 116 -12.61 11.03 -1.79
C CYS A 116 -11.52 11.05 -0.69
N GLY A 117 -11.56 10.13 0.26
CA GLY A 117 -10.56 9.91 1.30
C GLY A 117 -11.02 10.34 2.69
N LYS A 118 -10.55 9.58 3.70
CA LYS A 118 -10.94 9.71 5.13
C LYS A 118 -10.95 11.16 5.63
N VAL A 119 -9.89 11.93 5.37
CA VAL A 119 -9.71 13.28 5.95
C VAL A 119 -10.76 14.28 5.45
N ILE A 120 -11.16 14.20 4.19
CA ILE A 120 -12.19 15.09 3.63
C ILE A 120 -13.52 14.84 4.35
N ARG A 121 -13.87 13.55 4.52
CA ARG A 121 -15.10 13.15 5.22
C ARG A 121 -15.05 13.48 6.70
N LEU A 122 -13.90 13.27 7.32
CA LEU A 122 -13.64 13.65 8.70
C LEU A 122 -13.87 15.15 8.94
N ASN A 123 -13.34 16.01 8.07
CA ASN A 123 -13.54 17.46 8.17
C ASN A 123 -15.02 17.86 8.06
N SER A 124 -15.77 17.22 7.16
CA SER A 124 -17.22 17.44 7.04
C SER A 124 -17.95 17.09 8.34
N LEU A 125 -17.63 15.93 8.93
CA LEU A 125 -18.25 15.50 10.19
C LEU A 125 -17.88 16.42 11.36
N ILE A 126 -16.61 16.84 11.45
CA ILE A 126 -16.15 17.81 12.47
C ILE A 126 -16.98 19.09 12.40
N HIS A 127 -17.19 19.65 11.20
CA HIS A 127 -17.98 20.86 11.03
C HIS A 127 -19.44 20.69 11.48
N GLN A 128 -20.06 19.54 11.19
CA GLN A 128 -21.44 19.28 11.58
C GLN A 128 -21.61 19.08 13.10
N ALA A 129 -20.61 18.47 13.76
CA ALA A 129 -20.70 18.07 15.15
C ALA A 129 -20.19 19.12 16.16
N GLN A 130 -19.61 20.22 15.69
CA GLN A 130 -18.93 21.26 16.49
C GLN A 130 -19.76 21.87 17.63
N GLN A 131 -21.10 21.76 17.55
CA GLN A 131 -22.03 22.20 18.59
C GLN A 131 -21.97 21.40 19.90
N SER A 132 -21.42 20.17 19.85
CA SER A 132 -21.28 19.32 21.04
C SER A 132 -20.11 19.79 21.90
N ASP A 133 -20.09 19.48 23.19
CA ASP A 133 -18.99 19.86 24.09
C ASP A 133 -17.70 19.08 23.76
N PHE A 134 -17.85 17.80 23.37
CA PHE A 134 -16.75 16.91 22.99
C PHE A 134 -17.01 16.17 21.68
N LEU A 135 -15.93 15.96 20.92
CA LEU A 135 -15.89 15.09 19.74
C LEU A 135 -15.10 13.81 20.06
N ALA A 136 -15.75 12.66 19.93
CA ALA A 136 -15.16 11.34 20.11
C ALA A 136 -14.89 10.69 18.76
N PHE A 137 -13.62 10.45 18.45
CA PHE A 137 -13.16 9.83 17.21
C PHE A 137 -12.91 8.35 17.46
N THR A 138 -13.43 7.51 16.57
CA THR A 138 -13.27 6.06 16.69
C THR A 138 -13.35 5.38 15.33
N ASP A 139 -12.62 4.28 15.14
CA ASP A 139 -12.72 3.45 13.95
C ASP A 139 -13.85 2.42 14.10
N ALA A 140 -14.43 1.95 12.98
CA ALA A 140 -15.55 1.00 12.98
C ALA A 140 -15.21 -0.34 13.66
N SER A 141 -13.97 -0.78 13.58
CA SER A 141 -13.51 -2.06 14.14
C SER A 141 -13.06 -1.99 15.61
N ALA A 142 -13.14 -0.82 16.26
CA ALA A 142 -12.58 -0.60 17.60
C ALA A 142 -13.65 -0.46 18.69
N LEU A 143 -14.04 -1.52 19.38
CA LEU A 143 -15.12 -1.46 20.40
C LEU A 143 -14.65 -0.80 21.72
N LEU A 144 -15.53 -0.06 22.38
CA LEU A 144 -15.25 0.66 23.62
C LEU A 144 -15.79 -0.08 24.86
N SER A 145 -15.13 0.09 26.01
CA SER A 145 -15.72 -0.31 27.29
C SER A 145 -17.00 0.48 27.56
N ILE A 146 -17.97 -0.16 28.21
CA ILE A 146 -19.32 0.38 28.45
C ILE A 146 -19.26 1.72 29.19
N ASP A 147 -18.35 1.87 30.14
CA ASP A 147 -18.16 3.05 30.99
C ASP A 147 -17.22 4.11 30.39
N ALA A 148 -16.71 3.91 29.16
CA ALA A 148 -15.64 4.72 28.59
C ALA A 148 -15.90 6.23 28.63
N LEU A 149 -17.14 6.66 28.35
CA LEU A 149 -17.49 8.08 28.32
C LEU A 149 -17.55 8.71 29.72
N GLN A 150 -17.98 7.95 30.73
CA GLN A 150 -17.97 8.42 32.11
C GLN A 150 -16.53 8.64 32.59
N GLN A 151 -15.66 7.66 32.33
CA GLN A 151 -14.22 7.77 32.64
C GLN A 151 -13.58 8.97 31.94
N ALA A 152 -13.95 9.22 30.68
CA ALA A 152 -13.45 10.37 29.94
C ALA A 152 -13.89 11.71 30.59
N VAL A 153 -15.17 11.83 30.96
CA VAL A 153 -15.70 13.05 31.58
C VAL A 153 -15.05 13.35 32.93
N LEU A 154 -14.77 12.33 33.75
CA LEU A 154 -14.05 12.50 35.02
C LEU A 154 -12.69 13.18 34.81
N GLN A 155 -11.94 12.76 33.78
CA GLN A 155 -10.66 13.37 33.43
C GLN A 155 -10.82 14.80 32.92
N PHE A 156 -11.86 15.07 32.13
CA PHE A 156 -12.14 16.42 31.61
C PHE A 156 -12.65 17.42 32.66
N GLN A 157 -12.88 17.01 33.90
CA GLN A 157 -13.08 17.97 35.00
C GLN A 157 -11.87 18.87 35.20
N SER A 158 -10.66 18.38 34.86
CA SER A 158 -9.48 19.24 34.79
C SER A 158 -9.57 20.13 33.54
N PRO A 159 -9.61 21.47 33.69
CA PRO A 159 -9.69 22.38 32.55
C PRO A 159 -8.41 22.35 31.70
N SER A 160 -7.30 21.87 32.27
CA SER A 160 -6.01 21.74 31.57
C SER A 160 -5.98 20.57 30.58
N ILE A 161 -6.89 19.60 30.69
CA ILE A 161 -6.98 18.45 29.81
C ILE A 161 -7.88 18.80 28.63
N GLY A 162 -7.32 18.73 27.42
CA GLY A 162 -8.04 19.04 26.18
C GLY A 162 -8.35 17.82 25.32
N ALA A 163 -7.61 16.71 25.51
CA ALA A 163 -7.85 15.45 24.82
C ALA A 163 -7.48 14.25 25.68
N LEU A 164 -8.09 13.12 25.37
CA LEU A 164 -7.89 11.86 26.07
C LEU A 164 -7.91 10.67 25.10
N THR A 165 -7.17 9.63 25.44
CA THR A 165 -7.12 8.35 24.70
C THR A 165 -7.03 7.18 25.70
N GLY A 166 -7.48 6.00 25.29
CA GLY A 166 -7.53 4.80 26.14
C GLY A 166 -6.51 3.72 25.79
N ASN A 167 -6.59 2.61 26.53
CA ASN A 167 -5.90 1.36 26.22
C ASN A 167 -6.30 0.82 24.86
N TYR A 168 -5.31 0.37 24.10
CA TYR A 168 -5.55 -0.44 22.91
C TYR A 168 -5.35 -1.91 23.20
N LEU A 169 -6.36 -2.71 22.88
CA LEU A 169 -6.37 -4.16 23.09
C LEU A 169 -6.71 -4.84 21.76
N LEU A 170 -6.11 -6.00 21.51
CA LEU A 170 -6.41 -6.83 20.35
C LEU A 170 -7.28 -8.02 20.78
N GLN A 171 -8.43 -8.23 20.16
CA GLN A 171 -9.21 -9.44 20.37
C GLN A 171 -8.45 -10.66 19.82
N ASN A 172 -8.13 -10.60 18.51
CA ASN A 172 -7.59 -11.71 17.72
C ASN A 172 -6.07 -11.60 17.45
N GLY A 173 -5.32 -11.01 18.39
CA GLY A 173 -3.86 -10.87 18.27
C GLY A 173 -3.06 -12.09 18.75
N GLY A 174 -1.96 -12.42 18.06
CA GLY A 174 -1.00 -13.41 18.55
C GLY A 174 -0.35 -12.98 19.88
N SER A 175 0.20 -13.93 20.65
CA SER A 175 0.79 -13.67 21.98
C SER A 175 1.86 -12.56 21.96
N GLY A 176 2.70 -12.54 20.93
CA GLY A 176 3.71 -11.48 20.74
C GLY A 176 3.12 -10.10 20.44
N GLU A 177 2.03 -10.03 19.65
CA GLU A 177 1.36 -8.76 19.34
C GLU A 177 0.65 -8.18 20.56
N LYS A 178 -0.01 -9.04 21.37
CA LYS A 178 -0.63 -8.63 22.63
C LYS A 178 0.41 -8.06 23.61
N GLN A 179 1.56 -8.72 23.77
CA GLN A 179 2.65 -8.20 24.60
C GLN A 179 3.21 -6.87 24.09
N TYR A 180 3.35 -6.72 22.76
CA TYR A 180 3.79 -5.46 22.16
C TYR A 180 2.83 -4.31 22.50
N TRP A 181 1.52 -4.50 22.35
CA TRP A 181 0.54 -3.47 22.66
C TRP A 181 0.43 -3.16 24.15
N GLN A 182 0.57 -4.17 25.03
CA GLN A 182 0.70 -3.93 26.47
C GLN A 182 1.93 -3.09 26.81
N TRP A 183 3.06 -3.33 26.13
CA TRP A 183 4.24 -2.48 26.26
C TRP A 183 3.98 -1.05 25.75
N GLN A 184 3.32 -0.87 24.61
CA GLN A 184 2.95 0.44 24.09
C GLN A 184 2.00 1.21 25.02
N ASN A 185 0.98 0.56 25.58
CA ASN A 185 0.06 1.18 26.54
C ASN A 185 0.82 1.68 27.77
N ARG A 186 1.77 0.90 28.30
CA ARG A 186 2.64 1.34 29.42
C ARG A 186 3.50 2.55 29.06
N LEU A 187 4.06 2.60 27.86
CA LEU A 187 4.79 3.77 27.40
C LEU A 187 3.89 5.00 27.31
N ARG A 188 2.68 4.88 26.73
CA ARG A 188 1.73 5.99 26.60
C ARG A 188 1.24 6.50 27.96
N PHE A 189 1.01 5.59 28.91
CA PHE A 189 0.74 5.96 30.29
C PHE A 189 1.90 6.79 30.87
N ALA A 190 3.14 6.33 30.72
CA ALA A 190 4.32 7.08 31.16
C ALA A 190 4.49 8.44 30.44
N GLU A 191 4.17 8.54 29.15
CA GLU A 191 4.14 9.81 28.40
C GLU A 191 3.11 10.79 29.00
N SER A 192 1.91 10.30 29.31
CA SER A 192 0.84 11.06 29.95
C SER A 192 1.31 11.62 31.29
N GLU A 193 1.91 10.77 32.13
CA GLU A 193 2.41 11.16 33.45
C GLU A 193 3.51 12.23 33.37
N LEU A 194 4.43 12.14 32.41
CA LEU A 194 5.55 13.08 32.28
C LEU A 194 5.19 14.40 31.62
N GLY A 195 4.20 14.41 30.73
CA GLY A 195 3.79 15.64 30.05
C GLY A 195 2.48 15.51 29.29
N SER A 196 2.51 14.78 28.18
CA SER A 196 1.35 14.51 27.33
C SER A 196 1.64 13.35 26.40
N VAL A 197 0.60 12.57 26.09
CA VAL A 197 0.68 11.49 25.11
C VAL A 197 0.93 12.07 23.73
N MET A 198 1.84 11.46 22.97
CA MET A 198 2.16 11.91 21.62
C MET A 198 1.19 11.33 20.59
N GLY A 199 0.03 12.00 20.47
CA GLY A 199 -1.06 11.65 19.57
C GLY A 199 -2.12 10.72 20.19
N GLY A 200 -3.23 10.60 19.50
CA GLY A 200 -4.30 9.65 19.82
C GLY A 200 -3.95 8.25 19.33
N ASN A 201 -4.79 7.30 19.72
CA ASN A 201 -4.83 6.01 19.07
C ASN A 201 -6.01 6.04 18.12
N GLY A 202 -5.81 5.76 16.82
CA GLY A 202 -6.88 5.79 15.81
C GLY A 202 -8.15 5.03 16.21
N ALA A 203 -8.01 4.00 17.05
CA ALA A 203 -9.12 3.24 17.59
C ALA A 203 -10.10 4.07 18.45
N PHE A 204 -9.58 4.94 19.33
CA PHE A 204 -10.38 5.84 20.16
C PHE A 204 -9.56 6.99 20.75
N TYR A 205 -10.09 8.20 20.59
CA TYR A 205 -9.70 9.37 21.35
C TYR A 205 -10.84 10.39 21.36
N ILE A 206 -10.89 11.22 22.39
CA ILE A 206 -11.93 12.22 22.60
C ILE A 206 -11.28 13.58 22.88
N VAL A 207 -11.86 14.64 22.32
CA VAL A 207 -11.29 16.00 22.31
C VAL A 207 -12.38 17.01 22.64
N ARG A 208 -12.03 18.08 23.35
CA ARG A 208 -12.93 19.25 23.50
C ARG A 208 -13.20 19.86 22.13
N SER A 209 -14.47 20.00 21.75
CA SER A 209 -14.84 20.38 20.38
C SER A 209 -14.21 21.70 19.92
N HIS A 210 -14.13 22.70 20.79
CA HIS A 210 -13.53 24.00 20.48
C HIS A 210 -12.02 23.96 20.20
N LEU A 211 -11.33 22.85 20.49
CA LEU A 211 -9.91 22.65 20.18
C LEU A 211 -9.69 21.85 18.89
N VAL A 212 -10.76 21.35 18.27
CA VAL A 212 -10.68 20.56 17.03
C VAL A 212 -10.61 21.50 15.83
N GLU A 213 -9.45 21.53 15.18
CA GLU A 213 -9.22 22.23 13.91
C GLU A 213 -9.44 21.27 12.72
N THR A 214 -9.94 21.78 11.60
CA THR A 214 -9.98 21.04 10.34
C THR A 214 -8.57 20.71 9.85
N LEU A 215 -8.41 19.52 9.29
CA LEU A 215 -7.13 19.02 8.82
C LEU A 215 -6.89 19.36 7.34
N PRO A 216 -5.65 19.65 6.93
CA PRO A 216 -5.28 19.66 5.51
C PRO A 216 -5.59 18.30 4.85
N GLU A 217 -6.06 18.29 3.60
CA GLU A 217 -6.49 17.06 2.91
C GLU A 217 -5.36 16.03 2.71
N ASP A 218 -4.10 16.48 2.66
CA ASP A 218 -2.91 15.64 2.55
C ASP A 218 -2.46 15.05 3.90
N THR A 219 -3.26 15.21 4.97
CA THR A 219 -2.95 14.62 6.28
C THR A 219 -2.95 13.10 6.21
N ILE A 220 -1.85 12.47 6.62
CA ILE A 220 -1.69 11.00 6.58
C ILE A 220 -2.18 10.35 7.88
N ASN A 221 -1.93 11.00 9.02
CA ASN A 221 -2.24 10.50 10.36
C ASN A 221 -3.10 11.52 11.12
N ASP A 222 -4.41 11.49 10.88
CA ASP A 222 -5.39 12.36 11.55
C ASP A 222 -5.41 12.15 13.07
N ASP A 223 -5.36 10.88 13.50
CA ASP A 223 -5.31 10.43 14.90
C ASP A 223 -4.11 11.00 15.68
N PHE A 224 -3.03 11.34 15.00
CA PHE A 224 -1.90 12.04 15.58
C PHE A 224 -2.10 13.56 15.54
N ILE A 225 -2.44 14.13 14.37
CA ILE A 225 -2.45 15.59 14.19
C ILE A 225 -3.56 16.26 15.02
N LEU A 226 -4.76 15.66 15.12
CA LEU A 226 -5.87 16.25 15.86
C LEU A 226 -5.54 16.43 17.35
N PRO A 227 -5.07 15.40 18.09
CA PRO A 227 -4.60 15.61 19.47
C PRO A 227 -3.41 16.54 19.55
N MET A 228 -2.48 16.53 18.60
CA MET A 228 -1.35 17.48 18.64
C MET A 228 -1.79 18.94 18.48
N ASN A 229 -2.90 19.22 17.80
CA ASN A 229 -3.50 20.56 17.77
C ASN A 229 -4.02 20.99 19.15
N VAL A 230 -4.44 20.05 20.00
CA VAL A 230 -4.79 20.34 21.41
C VAL A 230 -3.55 20.79 22.18
N LEU A 231 -2.44 20.06 22.02
CA LEU A 231 -1.17 20.43 22.62
C LEU A 231 -0.66 21.79 22.11
N LYS A 232 -0.86 22.10 20.82
CA LYS A 232 -0.54 23.39 20.20
C LYS A 232 -1.21 24.56 20.94
N HIS A 233 -2.44 24.37 21.42
CA HIS A 233 -3.19 25.35 22.22
C HIS A 233 -2.81 25.39 23.71
N GLY A 234 -1.83 24.58 24.14
CA GLY A 234 -1.33 24.58 25.51
C GLY A 234 -2.07 23.64 26.47
N TYR A 235 -3.00 22.83 25.96
CA TYR A 235 -3.70 21.80 26.74
C TYR A 235 -2.88 20.51 26.82
N LYS A 236 -3.21 19.67 27.80
CA LYS A 236 -2.63 18.33 27.93
C LYS A 236 -3.46 17.28 27.20
N ILE A 237 -2.75 16.27 26.70
CA ILE A 237 -3.33 15.05 26.14
C ILE A 237 -3.01 13.93 27.13
N VAL A 238 -4.03 13.28 27.67
CA VAL A 238 -3.85 12.25 28.71
C VAL A 238 -4.21 10.85 28.23
N PHE A 239 -3.60 9.85 28.85
CA PHE A 239 -3.92 8.45 28.67
C PHE A 239 -4.73 7.96 29.88
N SER A 240 -5.92 7.40 29.66
CA SER A 240 -6.68 6.74 30.72
C SER A 240 -6.51 5.22 30.61
N ALA A 241 -6.06 4.61 31.71
CA ALA A 241 -5.94 3.15 31.82
C ALA A 241 -7.30 2.46 32.06
N ASP A 242 -8.34 3.23 32.39
CA ASP A 242 -9.68 2.71 32.70
C ASP A 242 -10.55 2.60 31.44
N ILE A 243 -10.20 3.33 30.38
CA ILE A 243 -10.87 3.21 29.08
C ILE A 243 -10.20 2.14 28.25
N ASN A 244 -10.96 1.09 27.90
CA ASN A 244 -10.49 0.02 27.03
C ASN A 244 -11.09 0.13 25.64
N THR A 245 -10.23 0.04 24.63
CA THR A 245 -10.62 -0.02 23.22
C THR A 245 -10.11 -1.33 22.62
N VAL A 246 -11.03 -2.17 22.16
CA VAL A 246 -10.77 -3.53 21.67
C VAL A 246 -10.90 -3.56 20.15
N GLU A 247 -9.79 -3.76 19.46
CA GLU A 247 -9.74 -4.00 18.02
C GLU A 247 -10.20 -5.42 17.68
N ILE A 248 -11.23 -5.52 16.83
CA ILE A 248 -11.83 -6.78 16.42
C ILE A 248 -11.40 -7.20 15.00
N ALA A 249 -10.87 -6.28 14.19
CA ALA A 249 -10.38 -6.61 12.86
C ALA A 249 -9.10 -7.49 12.93
N PRO A 250 -8.96 -8.48 12.03
CA PRO A 250 -7.79 -9.36 12.01
C PRO A 250 -6.54 -8.63 11.49
N THR A 251 -5.39 -8.93 12.07
CA THR A 251 -4.11 -8.38 11.61
C THR A 251 -3.71 -8.99 10.26
N SER A 252 -4.04 -8.34 9.13
CA SER A 252 -3.60 -8.81 7.81
C SER A 252 -2.09 -8.59 7.62
N GLN A 253 -1.31 -9.68 7.56
CA GLN A 253 0.14 -9.64 7.30
C GLN A 253 0.50 -9.33 5.84
N SER A 254 -0.46 -9.45 4.91
CA SER A 254 -0.22 -9.37 3.46
C SER A 254 0.10 -7.97 2.91
N GLN A 255 -0.08 -6.91 3.71
CA GLN A 255 0.13 -5.51 3.30
C GLN A 255 1.16 -4.73 4.14
N ASP A 256 1.97 -5.43 4.94
CA ASP A 256 2.80 -4.82 5.97
C ASP A 256 3.85 -3.83 5.43
N TYR A 257 4.43 -4.09 4.26
CA TYR A 257 5.45 -3.22 3.66
C TYR A 257 4.88 -1.85 3.21
N ARG A 258 3.75 -1.83 2.49
CA ARG A 258 3.10 -0.57 2.06
C ARG A 258 2.62 0.24 3.27
N ARG A 259 2.07 -0.45 4.27
CA ARG A 259 1.68 0.16 5.55
C ARG A 259 2.87 0.86 6.22
N ARG A 260 4.04 0.21 6.28
CA ARG A 260 5.27 0.80 6.85
C ARG A 260 5.76 2.02 6.07
N GLN A 261 5.68 2.00 4.73
CA GLN A 261 5.99 3.18 3.92
C GLN A 261 5.06 4.34 4.25
N ARG A 262 3.76 4.08 4.42
CA ARG A 262 2.80 5.12 4.87
C ARG A 262 3.15 5.66 6.25
N ILE A 263 3.49 4.78 7.21
CA ILE A 263 3.94 5.19 8.55
C ILE A 263 5.19 6.07 8.48
N GLY A 264 6.17 5.73 7.64
CA GLY A 264 7.36 6.55 7.41
C GLY A 264 7.04 7.94 6.87
N ALA A 265 6.20 8.02 5.84
CA ALA A 265 5.71 9.29 5.30
C ALA A 265 4.96 10.12 6.35
N GLY A 266 4.07 9.47 7.11
CA GLY A 266 3.34 10.08 8.22
C GLY A 266 4.27 10.64 9.29
N ASN A 267 5.27 9.88 9.74
CA ASN A 267 6.25 10.32 10.74
C ASN A 267 7.00 11.59 10.30
N LEU A 268 7.42 11.67 9.02
CA LEU A 268 8.06 12.88 8.50
C LEU A 268 7.09 14.07 8.44
N GLN A 269 5.86 13.84 8.00
CA GLN A 269 4.82 14.88 8.01
C GLN A 269 4.55 15.39 9.43
N GLN A 270 4.47 14.49 10.42
CA GLN A 270 4.31 14.82 11.84
C GLN A 270 5.46 15.69 12.33
N LEU A 271 6.71 15.33 12.02
CA LEU A 271 7.89 16.11 12.41
C LEU A 271 7.84 17.53 11.83
N ILE A 272 7.41 17.69 10.59
CA ILE A 272 7.32 18.99 9.90
C ILE A 272 6.17 19.84 10.43
N ARG A 273 4.99 19.24 10.63
CA ARG A 273 3.77 19.96 11.06
C ARG A 273 3.76 20.28 12.54
N CYS A 274 4.33 19.40 13.37
CA CYS A 274 4.41 19.60 14.81
C CYS A 274 5.67 20.38 15.24
N ARG A 275 6.33 21.11 14.33
CA ARG A 275 7.49 21.97 14.65
C ARG A 275 7.17 23.07 15.68
N PHE A 276 5.88 23.38 15.90
CA PHE A 276 5.45 24.33 16.91
C PHE A 276 5.90 23.92 18.32
N ILE A 277 6.07 22.61 18.59
CA ILE A 277 6.53 22.08 19.88
C ILE A 277 7.90 22.64 20.26
N LEU A 278 8.77 22.87 19.27
CA LEU A 278 10.11 23.45 19.49
C LEU A 278 10.05 24.85 20.12
N ARG A 279 8.91 25.54 20.02
CA ARG A 279 8.68 26.89 20.57
C ARG A 279 7.91 26.87 21.88
N GLN A 280 7.40 25.71 22.33
CA GLN A 280 6.63 25.61 23.56
C GLN A 280 7.53 25.51 24.78
N LYS A 281 7.07 26.07 25.91
CA LYS A 281 7.77 26.01 27.20
C LYS A 281 7.57 24.69 27.96
N ASN A 282 6.81 23.74 27.40
CA ASN A 282 6.60 22.42 27.99
C ASN A 282 7.78 21.50 27.64
N TYR A 283 8.85 21.57 28.43
CA TYR A 283 10.07 20.78 28.20
C TYR A 283 9.85 19.26 28.27
N GLY A 284 8.86 18.80 29.05
CA GLY A 284 8.48 17.39 29.09
C GLY A 284 7.91 16.92 27.75
N ALA A 285 6.95 17.65 27.20
CA ALA A 285 6.39 17.37 25.88
C ALA A 285 7.43 17.50 24.76
N LEU A 286 8.31 18.51 24.83
CA LEU A 286 9.42 18.67 23.89
C LEU A 286 10.36 17.46 23.89
N TRP A 287 10.76 17.01 25.08
CA TRP A 287 11.62 15.84 25.25
C TRP A 287 10.96 14.56 24.72
N LEU A 288 9.71 14.30 25.10
CA LEU A 288 8.93 13.16 24.62
C LEU A 288 8.82 13.16 23.08
N PHE A 289 8.53 14.32 22.48
CA PHE A 289 8.41 14.47 21.05
C PHE A 289 9.74 14.23 20.33
N LEU A 290 10.81 14.91 20.76
CA LEU A 290 12.13 14.79 20.12
C LEU A 290 12.73 13.39 20.27
N SER A 291 12.66 12.82 21.47
CA SER A 291 13.27 11.52 21.78
C SER A 291 12.48 10.34 21.21
N GLY A 292 11.14 10.42 21.25
CA GLY A 292 10.26 9.36 20.80
C GLY A 292 9.90 9.44 19.31
N LYS A 293 9.45 10.61 18.83
CA LYS A 293 8.94 10.79 17.45
C LYS A 293 10.00 11.39 16.52
N GLY A 294 10.74 12.39 16.98
CA GLY A 294 11.81 13.05 16.24
C GLY A 294 12.92 12.09 15.86
N LEU A 295 13.58 11.47 16.85
CA LEU A 295 14.67 10.51 16.61
C LEU A 295 14.20 9.30 15.80
N ARG A 296 12.98 8.80 16.01
CA ARG A 296 12.42 7.70 15.19
C ARG A 296 12.37 8.06 13.71
N THR A 297 11.94 9.28 13.41
CA THR A 297 11.86 9.81 12.04
C THR A 297 13.25 10.02 11.43
N LEU A 298 14.19 10.52 12.23
CA LEU A 298 15.57 10.78 11.79
C LEU A 298 16.44 9.52 11.73
N MET A 299 16.04 8.43 12.39
CA MET A 299 16.87 7.23 12.57
C MET A 299 17.36 6.60 11.26
N PRO A 300 16.55 6.47 10.19
CA PRO A 300 17.05 5.94 8.92
C PRO A 300 18.22 6.77 8.35
N PHE A 301 18.15 8.10 8.47
CA PHE A 301 19.23 8.98 8.03
C PHE A 301 20.46 8.89 8.93
N ILE A 302 20.25 8.77 10.25
CA ILE A 302 21.32 8.56 11.23
C ILE A 302 22.07 7.24 10.94
N LEU A 303 21.35 6.14 10.66
CA LEU A 303 21.95 4.84 10.37
C LEU A 303 22.75 4.85 9.06
N ILE A 304 22.25 5.52 8.02
CA ILE A 304 22.98 5.68 6.75
C ILE A 304 24.23 6.53 6.97
N GLY A 305 24.09 7.68 7.64
CA GLY A 305 25.23 8.55 7.96
C GLY A 305 26.28 7.83 8.81
N TYR A 306 25.84 7.05 9.79
CA TYR A 306 26.71 6.25 10.65
C TYR A 306 27.49 5.19 9.87
N PHE A 307 26.82 4.49 8.94
CA PHE A 307 27.47 3.51 8.06
C PHE A 307 28.60 4.15 7.23
N PHE A 308 28.33 5.25 6.52
CA PHE A 308 29.34 5.94 5.73
C PHE A 308 30.44 6.56 6.59
N LEU A 309 30.10 7.10 7.75
CA LEU A 309 31.08 7.69 8.67
C LEU A 309 32.08 6.65 9.20
N THR A 310 31.58 5.47 9.58
CA THR A 310 32.43 4.34 10.03
C THR A 310 33.26 3.75 8.89
N LEU A 311 32.74 3.72 7.67
CA LEU A 311 33.51 3.36 6.47
C LEU A 311 34.68 4.34 6.24
N ILE A 312 34.44 5.65 6.28
CA ILE A 312 35.50 6.64 6.09
C ILE A 312 36.56 6.52 7.19
N LEU A 313 36.15 6.34 8.46
CA LEU A 313 37.08 6.09 9.56
C LEU A 313 37.94 4.84 9.31
N THR A 314 37.34 3.77 8.79
CA THR A 314 38.06 2.55 8.39
C THR A 314 39.12 2.85 7.34
N LEU A 315 38.75 3.61 6.29
CA LEU A 315 39.68 4.00 5.21
C LEU A 315 40.82 4.90 5.69
N THR A 316 40.62 5.67 6.77
CA THR A 316 41.69 6.47 7.41
C THR A 316 42.58 5.65 8.37
N GLY A 317 42.39 4.33 8.46
CA GLY A 317 43.20 3.44 9.31
C GLY A 317 42.72 3.31 10.76
N SER A 318 41.51 3.80 11.10
CA SER A 318 40.98 3.68 12.46
C SER A 318 40.50 2.26 12.76
N ILE A 319 41.09 1.61 13.77
CA ILE A 319 40.67 0.29 14.26
C ILE A 319 39.21 0.33 14.77
N LEU A 320 38.84 1.39 15.49
CA LEU A 320 37.46 1.57 15.96
C LEU A 320 36.48 1.67 14.77
N GLY A 321 36.85 2.42 13.74
CA GLY A 321 36.08 2.50 12.49
C GLY A 321 35.87 1.13 11.86
N LEU A 322 36.94 0.33 11.75
CA LEU A 322 36.90 -1.01 11.17
C LEU A 322 35.95 -1.93 11.95
N ILE A 323 36.06 -1.98 13.28
CA ILE A 323 35.21 -2.83 14.13
C ILE A 323 33.74 -2.44 13.97
N LEU A 324 33.42 -1.15 14.03
CA LEU A 324 32.05 -0.66 13.92
C LEU A 324 31.47 -0.88 12.51
N PHE A 325 32.27 -0.69 11.47
CA PHE A 325 31.86 -0.92 10.09
C PHE A 325 31.60 -2.41 9.83
N MET A 326 32.53 -3.29 10.24
CA MET A 326 32.37 -4.74 10.09
C MET A 326 31.17 -5.27 10.86
N SER A 327 30.92 -4.76 12.07
CA SER A 327 29.75 -5.12 12.88
C SER A 327 28.44 -4.76 12.18
N GLN A 328 28.38 -3.60 11.53
CA GLN A 328 27.20 -3.19 10.74
C GLN A 328 27.03 -4.06 9.49
N CYS A 329 28.09 -4.31 8.74
CA CYS A 329 28.06 -5.20 7.57
C CYS A 329 27.55 -6.59 7.94
N LEU A 330 28.03 -7.14 9.06
CA LEU A 330 27.55 -8.41 9.59
C LEU A 330 26.07 -8.33 9.98
N GLY A 331 25.66 -7.31 10.74
CA GLY A 331 24.26 -7.14 11.17
C GLY A 331 23.28 -7.01 10.00
N TYR A 332 23.60 -6.17 9.01
CA TYR A 332 22.78 -6.01 7.81
C TYR A 332 22.81 -7.26 6.92
N GLY A 333 23.95 -7.94 6.81
CA GLY A 333 24.06 -9.23 6.11
C GLY A 333 23.15 -10.29 6.72
N LEU A 334 23.20 -10.45 8.06
CA LEU A 334 22.31 -11.36 8.79
C LEU A 334 20.83 -11.00 8.63
N ALA A 335 20.50 -9.70 8.59
CA ALA A 335 19.13 -9.22 8.37
C ALA A 335 18.59 -9.56 6.96
N LEU A 336 19.44 -9.80 5.97
CA LEU A 336 19.02 -10.17 4.63
C LEU A 336 18.77 -11.68 4.47
N LEU A 337 19.36 -12.53 5.33
CA LEU A 337 19.26 -13.99 5.23
C LEU A 337 17.82 -14.54 5.18
N PRO A 338 16.83 -14.00 5.93
CA PRO A 338 15.45 -14.45 5.80
C PRO A 338 14.84 -14.23 4.42
N ALA A 339 15.28 -13.21 3.68
CA ALA A 339 14.83 -12.96 2.30
C ALA A 339 15.35 -14.03 1.32
N PHE A 340 16.40 -14.75 1.69
CA PHE A 340 16.96 -15.90 0.95
C PHE A 340 16.43 -17.25 1.45
N GLY A 341 15.44 -17.27 2.34
CA GLY A 341 14.77 -18.49 2.80
C GLY A 341 15.31 -19.08 4.10
N LEU A 342 16.29 -18.45 4.76
CA LEU A 342 16.78 -18.91 6.06
C LEU A 342 15.84 -18.48 7.19
N LYS A 343 15.03 -19.42 7.69
CA LYS A 343 14.00 -19.17 8.71
C LYS A 343 14.54 -19.45 10.12
N ASN A 344 15.06 -18.42 10.77
CA ASN A 344 15.37 -18.42 12.20
C ASN A 344 14.65 -17.25 12.88
N ASN A 345 14.04 -17.47 14.05
CA ASN A 345 13.26 -16.45 14.76
C ASN A 345 14.08 -15.17 15.05
N HIS A 346 15.36 -15.28 15.40
CA HIS A 346 16.23 -14.12 15.62
C HIS A 346 16.52 -13.36 14.33
N LEU A 347 16.79 -14.08 13.24
CA LEU A 347 17.02 -13.48 11.93
C LEU A 347 15.76 -12.80 11.41
N ILE A 348 14.58 -13.41 11.61
CA ILE A 348 13.28 -12.81 11.24
C ILE A 348 13.04 -11.51 12.00
N LYS A 349 13.29 -11.48 13.32
CA LYS A 349 13.17 -10.25 14.12
C LYS A 349 14.16 -9.17 13.66
N LEU A 350 15.41 -9.54 13.37
CA LEU A 350 16.42 -8.62 12.86
C LEU A 350 16.06 -8.09 11.47
N HIS A 351 15.63 -8.97 10.56
CA HIS A 351 15.12 -8.60 9.24
C HIS A 351 13.97 -7.62 9.37
N TYR A 352 12.98 -7.92 10.21
CA TYR A 352 11.84 -7.06 10.43
C TYR A 352 12.24 -5.68 10.93
N PHE A 353 13.18 -5.60 11.87
CA PHE A 353 13.72 -4.34 12.38
C PHE A 353 14.39 -3.50 11.28
N VAL A 354 15.31 -4.09 10.51
CA VAL A 354 16.03 -3.39 9.42
C VAL A 354 15.08 -3.01 8.28
N ALA A 355 14.21 -3.93 7.85
CA ALA A 355 13.23 -3.70 6.81
C ALA A 355 12.24 -2.58 7.17
N SER A 356 11.94 -2.41 8.47
CA SER A 356 11.09 -1.32 8.96
C SER A 356 11.71 0.06 8.74
N TYR A 357 12.99 0.23 9.07
CA TYR A 357 13.68 1.50 8.83
C TYR A 357 13.86 1.78 7.35
N PHE A 358 14.14 0.75 6.55
CA PHE A 358 14.23 0.89 5.10
C PHE A 358 12.88 1.28 4.48
N ALA A 359 11.78 0.60 4.85
CA ALA A 359 10.44 0.96 4.39
C ALA A 359 10.05 2.38 4.82
N SER A 360 10.39 2.76 6.06
CA SER A 360 10.17 4.12 6.58
C SER A 360 10.90 5.16 5.74
N LEU A 361 12.19 4.94 5.42
CA LEU A 361 12.99 5.82 4.56
C LEU A 361 12.36 6.00 3.18
N ILE A 362 11.96 4.90 2.53
CA ILE A 362 11.31 4.98 1.21
C ILE A 362 10.00 5.79 1.30
N GLY A 363 9.21 5.57 2.36
CA GLY A 363 8.02 6.38 2.65
C GLY A 363 8.31 7.88 2.75
N MET A 364 9.33 8.24 3.52
CA MET A 364 9.78 9.62 3.70
C MET A 364 10.24 10.27 2.39
N LEU A 365 11.04 9.55 1.59
CA LEU A 365 11.50 10.06 0.28
C LEU A 365 10.34 10.29 -0.67
N ARG A 366 9.37 9.36 -0.71
CA ARG A 366 8.15 9.51 -1.53
C ARG A 366 7.30 10.70 -1.10
N TYR A 367 7.20 10.94 0.21
CA TYR A 367 6.55 12.14 0.75
C TYR A 367 7.24 13.42 0.28
N SER A 368 8.56 13.50 0.35
CA SER A 368 9.32 14.67 -0.09
C SER A 368 9.18 14.96 -1.59
N VAL A 369 8.98 13.94 -2.42
CA VAL A 369 8.72 14.09 -3.87
C VAL A 369 7.24 14.41 -4.17
N GLY A 370 6.38 14.46 -3.15
CA GLY A 370 4.98 14.88 -3.29
C GLY A 370 4.00 13.75 -3.65
N GLN A 371 4.38 12.47 -3.52
CA GLN A 371 3.50 11.34 -3.83
C GLN A 371 2.29 11.20 -2.88
N PHE A 372 2.30 11.90 -1.74
CA PHE A 372 1.21 11.88 -0.75
C PHE A 372 0.35 13.17 -0.76
N LYS A 373 0.43 13.99 -1.82
CA LYS A 373 -0.33 15.26 -1.91
C LYS A 373 -1.84 15.10 -2.09
N ARG A 374 -2.33 13.89 -2.36
CA ARG A 374 -3.76 13.58 -2.46
C ARG A 374 -4.13 12.56 -1.41
N GLY A 375 -5.31 12.69 -0.83
CA GLY A 375 -5.89 11.71 0.09
C GLY A 375 -5.79 10.29 -0.49
N TRP A 376 -5.56 9.31 0.38
CA TRP A 376 -5.35 7.93 -0.01
C TRP A 376 -6.55 7.44 -0.82
N ARG A 377 -6.33 7.09 -2.09
CA ARG A 377 -7.32 6.42 -2.94
C ARG A 377 -7.07 4.91 -2.84
N HIS A 378 -8.13 4.12 -2.80
CA HIS A 378 -8.01 2.71 -3.15
C HIS A 378 -7.40 2.62 -4.56
N ILE A 379 -6.61 1.55 -4.80
CA ILE A 379 -5.79 1.36 -5.99
C ILE A 379 -6.57 1.82 -7.23
N PRO A 380 -6.03 2.78 -8.02
CA PRO A 380 -6.78 3.27 -9.16
C PRO A 380 -6.96 2.13 -10.19
N PRO A 381 -7.92 2.26 -11.11
CA PRO A 381 -8.13 1.26 -12.16
C PRO A 381 -6.81 0.89 -12.88
N ILE A 382 -6.80 -0.28 -13.52
CA ILE A 382 -5.59 -0.90 -14.10
C ILE A 382 -4.86 0.04 -15.09
N ASP A 383 -5.59 1.00 -15.65
CA ASP A 383 -5.08 2.08 -16.50
C ASP A 383 -3.99 2.97 -15.87
N THR A 384 -3.88 3.02 -14.54
CA THR A 384 -2.93 3.92 -13.85
C THR A 384 -1.66 3.22 -13.34
N TYR A 385 -1.46 1.94 -13.68
CA TYR A 385 -0.30 1.15 -13.22
C TYR A 385 1.03 1.53 -13.88
N GLN A 386 1.05 2.40 -14.88
CA GLN A 386 2.27 2.78 -15.59
C GLN A 386 2.69 4.22 -15.28
N PRO A 387 3.67 4.43 -14.38
CA PRO A 387 4.35 5.71 -14.30
C PRO A 387 4.87 6.11 -15.68
N GLN A 388 4.72 7.37 -16.06
CA GLN A 388 5.16 7.89 -17.37
C GLN A 388 6.63 7.54 -17.66
N ILE A 389 7.48 7.57 -16.63
CA ILE A 389 8.90 7.19 -16.71
C ILE A 389 9.06 5.71 -17.13
N THR A 390 8.34 4.78 -16.49
CA THR A 390 8.42 3.35 -16.85
C THR A 390 7.96 3.13 -18.29
N SER A 391 6.85 3.76 -18.69
CA SER A 391 6.34 3.63 -20.06
C SER A 391 7.32 4.16 -21.11
N GLY A 392 8.00 5.28 -20.83
CA GLY A 392 9.02 5.86 -21.70
C GLY A 392 10.27 4.98 -21.81
N CYS A 393 10.80 4.51 -20.67
CA CYS A 393 11.96 3.60 -20.66
C CYS A 393 11.64 2.28 -21.37
N LYS A 394 10.45 1.73 -21.15
CA LYS A 394 9.98 0.53 -21.84
C LYS A 394 9.88 0.74 -23.34
N ARG A 395 9.30 1.86 -23.77
CA ARG A 395 9.19 2.19 -25.19
C ARG A 395 10.55 2.32 -25.86
N LEU A 396 11.51 2.97 -25.20
CA LEU A 396 12.87 3.08 -25.72
C LEU A 396 13.52 1.71 -25.87
N CYS A 397 13.38 0.83 -24.86
CA CYS A 397 13.89 -0.54 -24.91
C CYS A 397 13.27 -1.34 -26.08
N ASP A 398 11.94 -1.27 -26.24
CA ASP A 398 11.22 -1.93 -27.33
C ASP A 398 11.73 -1.50 -28.72
N ILE A 399 11.99 -0.21 -28.91
CA ILE A 399 12.53 0.34 -30.16
C ILE A 399 13.95 -0.18 -30.40
N VAL A 400 14.83 -0.10 -29.40
CA VAL A 400 16.23 -0.55 -29.52
C VAL A 400 16.29 -2.05 -29.84
N LEU A 401 15.55 -2.89 -29.10
CA LEU A 401 15.52 -4.33 -29.34
C LEU A 401 14.96 -4.68 -30.72
N SER A 402 13.92 -3.97 -31.17
CA SER A 402 13.31 -4.20 -32.49
C SER A 402 14.24 -3.77 -33.63
N LEU A 403 14.95 -2.65 -33.49
CA LEU A 403 15.94 -2.20 -34.47
C LEU A 403 17.12 -3.17 -34.57
N LEU A 404 17.65 -3.64 -33.43
CA LEU A 404 18.71 -4.64 -33.41
C LEU A 404 18.24 -5.96 -34.05
N GLY A 405 17.05 -6.43 -33.68
CA GLY A 405 16.47 -7.65 -34.23
C GLY A 405 16.22 -7.56 -35.74
N LEU A 406 15.70 -6.44 -36.23
CA LEU A 406 15.54 -6.20 -37.67
C LEU A 406 16.89 -6.11 -38.37
N GLY A 407 17.84 -5.32 -37.86
CA GLY A 407 19.16 -5.16 -38.46
C GLY A 407 19.91 -6.49 -38.63
N LEU A 408 19.82 -7.38 -37.63
CA LEU A 408 20.42 -8.71 -37.67
C LEU A 408 19.74 -9.67 -38.65
N THR A 409 18.42 -9.54 -38.83
CA THR A 409 17.63 -10.55 -39.56
C THR A 409 17.34 -10.13 -41.00
N LEU A 410 17.27 -8.83 -41.30
CA LEU A 410 16.89 -8.28 -42.61
C LEU A 410 17.69 -8.86 -43.79
N PRO A 411 19.02 -9.09 -43.70
CA PRO A 411 19.78 -9.70 -44.79
C PRO A 411 19.29 -11.11 -45.18
N PHE A 412 18.66 -11.83 -44.25
CA PHE A 412 18.16 -13.19 -44.46
C PHE A 412 16.71 -13.24 -44.98
N TRP A 413 15.99 -12.11 -44.97
CA TRP A 413 14.58 -12.06 -45.39
C TRP A 413 14.37 -12.48 -46.86
N PRO A 414 15.22 -12.12 -47.84
CA PRO A 414 15.09 -12.61 -49.21
C PRO A 414 15.18 -14.14 -49.33
N LEU A 415 16.06 -14.76 -48.54
CA LEU A 415 16.22 -16.23 -48.50
C LEU A 415 14.97 -16.89 -47.90
N ILE A 416 14.45 -16.33 -46.80
CA ILE A 416 13.21 -16.81 -46.16
C ILE A 416 12.03 -16.64 -47.13
N ALA A 417 11.93 -15.50 -47.81
CA ALA A 417 10.89 -15.22 -48.79
C ALA A 417 10.92 -16.20 -49.97
N LEU A 418 12.12 -16.50 -50.49
CA LEU A 418 12.31 -17.49 -51.54
C LEU A 418 11.88 -18.89 -51.07
N ALA A 419 12.30 -19.31 -49.87
CA ALA A 419 11.91 -20.59 -49.30
C ALA A 419 10.37 -20.72 -49.17
N ILE A 420 9.70 -19.69 -48.67
CA ILE A 420 8.22 -19.66 -48.56
C ILE A 420 7.55 -19.78 -49.93
N LYS A 421 8.06 -19.06 -50.94
CA LYS A 421 7.52 -19.06 -52.32
C LYS A 421 7.74 -20.38 -53.04
N LEU A 422 8.88 -21.04 -52.83
CA LEU A 422 9.17 -22.36 -53.42
C LEU A 422 8.30 -23.45 -52.79
N ASN A 423 7.93 -23.32 -51.52
CA ASN A 423 7.12 -24.33 -50.83
C ASN A 423 5.62 -24.22 -51.11
N SER A 424 5.10 -23.00 -51.30
CA SER A 424 3.66 -22.79 -51.53
C SER A 424 3.37 -21.49 -52.29
N LYS A 425 2.30 -21.50 -53.10
CA LYS A 425 1.80 -20.29 -53.80
C LYS A 425 1.15 -19.31 -52.80
N GLY A 426 1.16 -18.01 -53.11
CA GLY A 426 0.54 -16.92 -52.31
C GLY A 426 1.51 -15.84 -51.81
N PRO A 427 1.09 -14.93 -50.89
CA PRO A 427 1.91 -13.82 -50.36
C PRO A 427 2.92 -14.23 -49.28
N ILE A 428 4.11 -13.61 -49.26
CA ILE A 428 5.20 -13.94 -48.29
C ILE A 428 4.77 -13.64 -46.85
N PHE A 429 4.14 -12.49 -46.64
CA PHE A 429 3.66 -12.08 -45.32
C PHE A 429 2.22 -12.55 -45.10
N TYR A 430 1.96 -13.02 -43.90
CA TYR A 430 0.64 -13.25 -43.35
C TYR A 430 0.24 -12.03 -42.50
N ARG A 431 -0.97 -11.53 -42.72
CA ARG A 431 -1.56 -10.44 -41.95
C ARG A 431 -2.88 -10.88 -41.33
N GLN A 432 -3.11 -10.47 -40.09
CA GLN A 432 -4.34 -10.78 -39.37
C GLN A 432 -4.67 -9.68 -38.37
N LEU A 433 -5.95 -9.30 -38.31
CA LEU A 433 -6.46 -8.35 -37.33
C LEU A 433 -6.38 -8.94 -35.91
N ARG A 434 -5.95 -8.10 -34.97
CA ARG A 434 -5.79 -8.44 -33.56
C ARG A 434 -6.22 -7.28 -32.67
N VAL A 435 -6.61 -7.63 -31.45
CA VAL A 435 -6.90 -6.67 -30.39
C VAL A 435 -5.59 -6.06 -29.90
N GLY A 436 -5.52 -4.73 -29.98
CA GLY A 436 -4.44 -3.86 -29.57
C GLY A 436 -4.55 -3.45 -28.10
N LYS A 437 -4.13 -2.21 -27.83
CA LYS A 437 -4.30 -1.61 -26.51
C LYS A 437 -5.79 -1.35 -26.27
N ILE A 438 -6.24 -1.61 -25.05
CA ILE A 438 -7.60 -1.30 -24.58
C ILE A 438 -7.50 -0.11 -23.62
N GLU A 439 -8.26 0.94 -23.88
CA GLU A 439 -8.46 2.08 -22.99
C GLU A 439 -9.91 2.07 -22.47
N GLN A 440 -10.26 3.00 -21.58
CA GLN A 440 -11.58 3.01 -20.94
C GLN A 440 -12.74 3.06 -21.96
N ASP A 441 -12.59 3.85 -23.02
CA ASP A 441 -13.64 4.09 -24.01
C ASP A 441 -13.30 3.54 -25.41
N THR A 442 -12.08 3.02 -25.61
CA THR A 442 -11.60 2.61 -26.94
C THR A 442 -10.88 1.28 -26.91
N VAL A 443 -11.03 0.52 -27.99
CA VAL A 443 -10.28 -0.72 -28.25
C VAL A 443 -9.55 -0.54 -29.57
N ASP A 444 -8.22 -0.50 -29.52
CA ASP A 444 -7.42 -0.43 -30.73
C ASP A 444 -7.42 -1.78 -31.45
N LEU A 445 -7.46 -1.74 -32.79
CA LEU A 445 -7.29 -2.92 -33.63
C LEU A 445 -6.10 -2.70 -34.55
N PHE A 446 -5.28 -3.73 -34.74
CA PHE A 446 -4.11 -3.64 -35.62
C PHE A 446 -3.86 -4.94 -36.37
N GLU A 447 -3.16 -4.85 -37.50
CA GLU A 447 -2.75 -6.03 -38.26
C GLU A 447 -1.38 -6.52 -37.78
N ILE A 448 -1.32 -7.76 -37.27
CA ILE A 448 -0.03 -8.42 -37.03
C ILE A 448 0.62 -8.78 -38.36
N ILE A 449 1.95 -8.66 -38.44
CA ILE A 449 2.73 -9.05 -39.62
C ILE A 449 3.60 -10.25 -39.26
N LYS A 450 3.46 -11.37 -39.97
CA LYS A 450 4.28 -12.58 -39.81
C LYS A 450 4.76 -13.11 -41.14
N PHE A 451 5.80 -13.94 -41.15
CA PHE A 451 6.06 -14.78 -42.32
C PHE A 451 4.97 -15.85 -42.44
N ARG A 452 4.57 -16.16 -43.67
CA ARG A 452 3.56 -17.17 -43.93
C ARG A 452 4.13 -18.57 -43.62
N THR A 453 3.47 -19.28 -42.72
CA THR A 453 3.85 -20.65 -42.31
C THR A 453 2.82 -21.71 -42.71
N MET A 454 1.61 -21.30 -43.10
CA MET A 454 0.51 -22.18 -43.53
C MET A 454 0.25 -22.10 -45.04
N TYR A 455 -0.35 -23.14 -45.61
CA TYR A 455 -0.80 -23.14 -47.01
C TYR A 455 -1.85 -22.04 -47.23
N HIS A 456 -1.76 -21.36 -48.38
CA HIS A 456 -2.71 -20.32 -48.74
C HIS A 456 -4.04 -20.95 -49.16
N SER A 457 -5.10 -20.64 -48.43
CA SER A 457 -6.47 -21.04 -48.74
C SER A 457 -7.42 -19.93 -48.29
N GLU A 458 -8.37 -19.55 -49.14
CA GLU A 458 -9.39 -18.54 -48.82
C GLU A 458 -10.30 -19.01 -47.67
N LYS A 459 -10.51 -20.33 -47.51
CA LYS A 459 -11.31 -20.90 -46.40
C LYS A 459 -10.58 -20.94 -45.06
N ASN A 460 -9.25 -20.89 -45.03
CA ASN A 460 -8.47 -20.95 -43.78
C ASN A 460 -8.56 -19.65 -42.95
N GLN A 461 -9.09 -18.56 -43.51
CA GLN A 461 -9.35 -17.33 -42.74
C GLN A 461 -10.56 -17.47 -41.79
N ALA A 462 -11.49 -18.40 -42.07
CA ALA A 462 -12.73 -18.58 -41.31
C ALA A 462 -12.68 -19.71 -40.25
N ASP A 463 -11.57 -20.45 -40.15
CA ASP A 463 -11.46 -21.58 -39.23
C ASP A 463 -11.10 -21.08 -37.82
N LEU A 464 -12.11 -21.08 -36.95
CA LEU A 464 -12.10 -20.59 -35.56
C LEU A 464 -11.39 -21.55 -34.58
N SER A 465 -10.87 -22.68 -35.06
CA SER A 465 -10.23 -23.69 -34.22
C SER A 465 -8.83 -23.27 -33.75
N TRP A 466 -8.55 -23.51 -32.46
CA TRP A 466 -7.21 -23.39 -31.88
C TRP A 466 -6.21 -24.25 -32.67
N ALA A 467 -5.00 -23.73 -32.88
CA ALA A 467 -3.97 -24.48 -33.60
C ALA A 467 -3.57 -25.72 -32.80
N LYS A 468 -3.81 -26.91 -33.36
CA LYS A 468 -3.36 -28.18 -32.76
C LYS A 468 -1.86 -28.38 -32.97
N LYS A 469 -1.22 -29.15 -32.08
CA LYS A 469 0.23 -29.43 -32.07
C LYS A 469 0.76 -29.99 -33.40
N GLU A 470 -0.07 -30.75 -34.12
CA GLU A 470 0.21 -31.23 -35.48
C GLU A 470 -0.86 -30.76 -36.47
N ASP A 471 -0.86 -29.47 -36.75
CA ASP A 471 -1.81 -28.87 -37.69
C ASP A 471 -1.42 -29.19 -39.15
N PRO A 472 -2.27 -29.90 -39.92
CA PRO A 472 -1.99 -30.26 -41.31
C PRO A 472 -1.91 -29.04 -42.24
N ARG A 473 -2.39 -27.86 -41.80
CA ARG A 473 -2.35 -26.62 -42.58
C ARG A 473 -0.94 -26.02 -42.67
N VAL A 474 0.02 -26.51 -41.89
CA VAL A 474 1.39 -25.96 -41.79
C VAL A 474 2.31 -26.55 -42.87
N THR A 475 3.03 -25.68 -43.58
CA THR A 475 4.00 -26.10 -44.60
C THR A 475 5.28 -26.65 -43.95
N SER A 476 6.08 -27.43 -44.68
CA SER A 476 7.35 -28.00 -44.17
C SER A 476 8.33 -26.92 -43.69
N ILE A 477 8.58 -25.89 -44.51
CA ILE A 477 9.36 -24.71 -44.12
C ILE A 477 8.66 -23.91 -43.03
N GLY A 478 7.33 -23.81 -43.06
CA GLY A 478 6.55 -23.14 -42.03
C GLY A 478 6.72 -23.76 -40.65
N ARG A 479 6.90 -25.08 -40.56
CA ARG A 479 7.20 -25.79 -39.31
C ARG A 479 8.53 -25.33 -38.74
N PHE A 480 9.59 -25.31 -39.56
CA PHE A 480 10.90 -24.79 -39.16
C PHE A 480 10.84 -23.32 -38.70
N LEU A 481 10.12 -22.47 -39.42
CA LEU A 481 9.96 -21.06 -39.07
C LEU A 481 9.23 -20.86 -37.73
N ARG A 482 8.23 -21.71 -37.42
CA ARG A 482 7.52 -21.70 -36.13
C ARG A 482 8.35 -22.23 -34.98
N ASP A 483 9.09 -23.30 -35.20
CA ASP A 483 9.94 -23.93 -34.18
C ASP A 483 11.06 -22.98 -33.73
N THR A 484 11.58 -22.20 -34.67
CA THR A 484 12.61 -21.19 -34.44
C THR A 484 12.05 -19.80 -34.10
N ARG A 485 10.72 -19.61 -34.13
CA ARG A 485 10.02 -18.32 -34.01
C ARG A 485 10.48 -17.25 -35.02
N ILE A 486 11.16 -17.66 -36.08
CA ILE A 486 11.56 -16.76 -37.18
C ILE A 486 10.32 -16.18 -37.86
N ASP A 487 9.20 -16.92 -37.86
CA ASP A 487 7.94 -16.44 -38.43
C ASP A 487 7.39 -15.18 -37.76
N GLU A 488 7.76 -14.93 -36.50
CA GLU A 488 7.28 -13.82 -35.69
C GLU A 488 8.14 -12.55 -35.81
N ILE A 489 9.34 -12.62 -36.41
CA ILE A 489 10.28 -11.50 -36.55
C ILE A 489 9.68 -10.27 -37.27
N PRO A 490 8.84 -10.42 -38.33
CA PRO A 490 8.24 -9.25 -38.96
C PRO A 490 7.36 -8.40 -38.02
N GLN A 491 6.92 -8.93 -36.87
CA GLN A 491 6.20 -8.16 -35.85
C GLN A 491 7.07 -7.08 -35.20
N PHE A 492 8.40 -7.11 -35.34
CA PHE A 492 9.24 -5.98 -34.93
C PHE A 492 8.84 -4.67 -35.65
N ILE A 493 8.25 -4.76 -36.85
CA ILE A 493 7.67 -3.61 -37.54
C ILE A 493 6.46 -3.06 -36.76
N ASN A 494 5.59 -3.93 -36.24
CA ASN A 494 4.45 -3.53 -35.40
C ASN A 494 4.93 -2.88 -34.10
N VAL A 495 6.02 -3.39 -33.50
CA VAL A 495 6.63 -2.75 -32.34
C VAL A 495 7.13 -1.35 -32.70
N LEU A 496 7.85 -1.17 -33.82
CA LEU A 496 8.32 0.15 -34.24
C LEU A 496 7.17 1.12 -34.53
N ARG A 497 6.07 0.67 -35.14
CA ARG A 497 4.85 1.48 -35.35
C ARG A 497 4.15 1.89 -34.06
N GLY A 498 4.36 1.12 -32.99
CA GLY A 498 3.75 1.37 -31.70
C GLY A 498 2.46 0.58 -31.45
N ASP A 499 2.08 -0.31 -32.38
CA ASP A 499 0.93 -1.21 -32.22
C ASP A 499 1.18 -2.27 -31.12
N MET A 500 2.46 -2.65 -30.95
CA MET A 500 2.91 -3.69 -30.02
C MET A 500 4.09 -3.22 -29.15
N SER A 501 4.33 -3.96 -28.08
CA SER A 501 5.56 -3.95 -27.29
C SER A 501 6.36 -5.23 -27.55
N PHE A 502 7.65 -5.25 -27.22
CA PHE A 502 8.44 -6.47 -27.35
C PHE A 502 7.98 -7.53 -26.34
N ILE A 503 7.68 -7.08 -25.11
CA ILE A 503 7.18 -7.92 -24.01
C ILE A 503 5.85 -7.36 -23.51
N GLY A 504 4.83 -8.21 -23.44
CA GLY A 504 3.48 -7.86 -23.02
C GLY A 504 2.50 -9.01 -23.23
N PRO A 505 1.23 -8.88 -22.80
CA PRO A 505 0.21 -9.89 -23.02
C PRO A 505 0.04 -10.20 -24.52
N ARG A 506 -0.15 -11.47 -24.89
CA ARG A 506 -0.25 -11.85 -26.30
C ARG A 506 -1.57 -11.31 -26.90
N PRO A 507 -1.55 -10.71 -28.10
CA PRO A 507 -2.75 -10.18 -28.72
C PRO A 507 -3.67 -11.29 -29.24
N GLU A 508 -4.96 -11.19 -28.93
CA GLU A 508 -5.97 -12.15 -29.36
C GLU A 508 -6.77 -11.68 -30.58
N ARG A 509 -7.47 -12.63 -31.21
CA ARG A 509 -8.39 -12.36 -32.32
C ARG A 509 -9.65 -11.67 -31.76
N PRO A 510 -10.14 -10.58 -32.39
CA PRO A 510 -11.34 -9.89 -31.92
C PRO A 510 -12.55 -10.82 -31.79
N GLU A 511 -12.70 -11.77 -32.71
CA GLU A 511 -13.81 -12.74 -32.72
C GLU A 511 -13.75 -13.70 -31.52
N LEU A 512 -12.53 -14.11 -31.13
CA LEU A 512 -12.31 -14.99 -29.98
C LEU A 512 -12.53 -14.23 -28.67
N CYS A 513 -12.09 -12.97 -28.60
CA CYS A 513 -12.28 -12.11 -27.43
C CYS A 513 -13.76 -11.96 -27.04
N GLY A 514 -14.67 -11.82 -28.00
CA GLY A 514 -16.11 -11.74 -27.72
C GLY A 514 -16.63 -13.01 -27.03
N SER A 515 -16.25 -14.19 -27.54
CA SER A 515 -16.64 -15.46 -26.93
C SER A 515 -16.04 -15.67 -25.54
N LEU A 516 -14.79 -15.26 -25.33
CA LEU A 516 -14.10 -15.38 -24.05
C LEU A 516 -14.61 -14.39 -23.01
N GLN A 517 -14.97 -13.16 -23.40
CA GLN A 517 -15.61 -12.19 -22.50
C GLN A 517 -16.96 -12.68 -22.00
N ASN A 518 -17.74 -13.36 -22.85
CA ASN A 518 -19.02 -13.94 -22.44
C ASN A 518 -18.84 -15.15 -21.48
N ALA A 519 -17.76 -15.92 -21.63
CA ALA A 519 -17.48 -17.08 -20.79
C ALA A 519 -16.74 -16.72 -19.49
N LEU A 520 -15.94 -15.67 -19.49
CA LEU A 520 -15.12 -15.19 -18.38
C LEU A 520 -15.33 -13.68 -18.19
N PRO A 521 -16.05 -13.27 -17.13
CA PRO A 521 -16.16 -11.86 -16.79
C PRO A 521 -14.78 -11.20 -16.67
N PHE A 522 -14.68 -9.95 -17.14
CA PHE A 522 -13.45 -9.14 -17.08
C PHE A 522 -12.27 -9.65 -17.93
N TYR A 523 -12.51 -10.56 -18.89
CA TYR A 523 -11.45 -11.08 -19.76
C TYR A 523 -10.69 -9.97 -20.53
N LEU A 524 -11.41 -9.00 -21.09
CA LEU A 524 -10.83 -7.88 -21.84
C LEU A 524 -10.01 -6.95 -20.93
N GLU A 525 -10.39 -6.81 -19.66
CA GLU A 525 -9.73 -5.91 -18.71
C GLU A 525 -8.32 -6.36 -18.33
N ARG A 526 -7.97 -7.65 -18.53
CA ARG A 526 -6.62 -8.17 -18.28
C ARG A 526 -5.52 -7.41 -19.07
N THR A 527 -5.88 -6.80 -20.20
CA THR A 527 -4.99 -6.05 -21.09
C THR A 527 -5.24 -4.55 -21.08
N ALA A 528 -6.11 -4.06 -20.19
CA ALA A 528 -6.41 -2.63 -20.08
C ALA A 528 -5.15 -1.81 -19.83
N GLY A 529 -4.94 -0.76 -20.62
CA GLY A 529 -3.77 0.12 -20.56
C GLY A 529 -2.46 -0.51 -21.03
N LEU A 530 -2.42 -1.79 -21.41
CA LEU A 530 -1.22 -2.51 -21.81
C LEU A 530 -1.13 -2.65 -23.33
N LYS A 531 0.08 -2.44 -23.88
CA LYS A 531 0.34 -2.82 -25.27
C LYS A 531 0.57 -4.33 -25.37
N PRO A 532 0.00 -4.99 -26.39
CA PRO A 532 0.24 -6.41 -26.60
C PRO A 532 1.71 -6.70 -26.94
N GLY A 533 2.20 -7.86 -26.52
CA GLY A 533 3.58 -8.31 -26.67
C GLY A 533 3.79 -9.40 -27.71
N LEU A 534 5.02 -9.54 -28.21
CA LEU A 534 5.45 -10.73 -28.96
C LEU A 534 5.56 -11.95 -28.05
N THR A 535 6.18 -11.73 -26.88
CA THR A 535 6.27 -12.68 -25.77
C THR A 535 5.69 -12.06 -24.50
N GLY A 536 5.18 -12.89 -23.60
CA GLY A 536 4.52 -12.44 -22.38
C GLY A 536 4.70 -13.42 -21.22
N LEU A 537 4.39 -12.96 -20.01
CA LEU A 537 4.57 -13.75 -18.79
C LEU A 537 3.72 -15.03 -18.81
N ALA A 538 2.49 -14.96 -19.31
CA ALA A 538 1.64 -16.13 -19.49
C ALA A 538 2.27 -17.15 -20.45
N GLN A 539 2.80 -16.68 -21.60
CA GLN A 539 3.37 -17.56 -22.62
C GLN A 539 4.58 -18.36 -22.13
N VAL A 540 5.41 -17.77 -21.26
CA VAL A 540 6.63 -18.44 -20.75
C VAL A 540 6.38 -19.34 -19.53
N ASN A 541 5.19 -19.27 -18.92
CA ASN A 541 4.85 -20.05 -17.74
C ASN A 541 3.76 -21.11 -17.99
N HIS A 542 2.82 -20.84 -18.89
CA HIS A 542 1.60 -21.64 -19.06
C HIS A 542 1.48 -22.34 -20.43
N GLY A 543 2.18 -21.88 -21.47
CA GLY A 543 2.12 -22.51 -22.80
C GLY A 543 0.87 -22.11 -23.61
N TYR A 544 0.25 -23.05 -24.34
CA TYR A 544 -0.94 -22.81 -25.18
C TYR A 544 -2.24 -23.07 -24.42
N ASP A 545 -3.23 -22.21 -24.64
CA ASP A 545 -4.57 -22.36 -24.05
C ASP A 545 -5.35 -23.46 -24.79
N ASN A 546 -5.82 -24.49 -24.08
CA ASN A 546 -6.65 -25.56 -24.64
C ASN A 546 -8.02 -25.65 -23.94
N THR A 547 -8.15 -25.11 -22.73
CA THR A 547 -9.36 -25.12 -21.89
C THR A 547 -9.69 -23.72 -21.34
N ILE A 548 -10.90 -23.53 -20.80
CA ILE A 548 -11.30 -22.26 -20.17
C ILE A 548 -10.48 -22.00 -18.90
N GLU A 549 -10.13 -23.04 -18.14
CA GLU A 549 -9.25 -22.96 -16.98
C GLU A 549 -7.85 -22.43 -17.34
N ASP A 550 -7.28 -22.86 -18.48
CA ASP A 550 -6.00 -22.32 -18.97
C ASP A 550 -6.08 -20.80 -19.21
N VAL A 551 -7.22 -20.35 -19.74
CA VAL A 551 -7.49 -18.93 -19.99
C VAL A 551 -7.63 -18.16 -18.66
N LYS A 552 -8.18 -18.75 -17.60
CA LYS A 552 -8.22 -18.13 -16.26
C LYS A 552 -6.82 -17.95 -15.69
N GLU A 553 -5.95 -18.95 -15.79
CA GLU A 553 -4.56 -18.83 -15.33
C GLU A 553 -3.81 -17.74 -16.11
N LYS A 554 -4.02 -17.66 -17.43
CA LYS A 554 -3.46 -16.61 -18.29
C LYS A 554 -3.84 -15.21 -17.81
N ILE A 555 -5.09 -14.96 -17.42
CA ILE A 555 -5.52 -13.67 -16.86
C ILE A 555 -4.68 -13.31 -15.63
N GLY A 556 -4.45 -14.27 -14.73
CA GLY A 556 -3.62 -14.08 -13.54
C GLY A 556 -2.18 -13.67 -13.88
N TRP A 557 -1.58 -14.31 -14.89
CA TRP A 557 -0.23 -13.97 -15.37
C TRP A 557 -0.17 -12.60 -16.05
N ASP A 558 -1.17 -12.25 -16.86
CA ASP A 558 -1.25 -10.94 -17.53
C ASP A 558 -1.41 -9.81 -16.49
N HIS A 559 -2.23 -10.02 -15.45
CA HIS A 559 -2.36 -9.09 -14.34
C HIS A 559 -1.07 -8.98 -13.51
N ALA A 560 -0.42 -10.11 -13.21
CA ALA A 560 0.86 -10.12 -12.51
C ALA A 560 1.93 -9.33 -13.28
N TYR A 561 1.94 -9.43 -14.61
CA TYR A 561 2.81 -8.61 -15.47
C TYR A 561 2.46 -7.11 -15.36
N ALA A 562 1.17 -6.76 -15.47
CA ALA A 562 0.67 -5.38 -15.34
C ALA A 562 1.19 -4.70 -14.06
N VAL A 563 1.12 -5.39 -12.93
CA VAL A 563 1.56 -4.89 -11.63
C VAL A 563 3.05 -4.54 -11.62
N THR A 564 3.90 -5.27 -12.36
CA THR A 564 5.35 -4.99 -12.40
C THR A 564 5.70 -3.69 -13.11
N LEU A 565 4.81 -3.19 -13.96
CA LEU A 565 5.01 -1.92 -14.67
C LEU A 565 4.88 -0.70 -13.75
N GLY A 566 4.41 -0.89 -12.52
CA GLY A 566 4.34 0.15 -11.48
C GLY A 566 5.70 0.70 -11.02
N SER A 567 6.81 0.04 -11.38
CA SER A 567 8.15 0.50 -11.02
C SER A 567 9.16 0.18 -12.13
N PRO A 568 10.05 1.11 -12.52
CA PRO A 568 11.06 0.87 -13.56
C PRO A 568 11.96 -0.34 -13.26
N TRP A 569 12.31 -0.55 -11.99
CA TRP A 569 13.17 -1.67 -11.59
C TRP A 569 12.45 -3.02 -11.64
N GLN A 570 11.18 -3.05 -11.22
CA GLN A 570 10.38 -4.28 -11.24
C GLN A 570 10.04 -4.68 -12.68
N TRP A 571 9.69 -3.69 -13.52
CA TRP A 571 9.52 -3.87 -14.96
C TRP A 571 10.78 -4.47 -15.59
N LEU A 572 11.94 -3.83 -15.41
CA LEU A 572 13.19 -4.28 -16.04
C LEU A 572 13.54 -5.72 -15.61
N LYS A 573 13.39 -6.03 -14.32
CA LYS A 573 13.62 -7.40 -13.80
C LYS A 573 12.67 -8.41 -14.44
N MET A 574 11.39 -8.06 -14.58
CA MET A 574 10.38 -8.94 -15.15
C MET A 574 10.60 -9.14 -16.66
N ASP A 575 10.87 -8.07 -17.41
CA ASP A 575 11.17 -8.16 -18.84
C ASP A 575 12.44 -8.99 -19.10
N CYS A 576 13.51 -8.79 -18.31
CA CYS A 576 14.70 -9.65 -18.38
C CYS A 576 14.39 -11.12 -18.08
N TYR A 577 13.56 -11.39 -17.08
CA TYR A 577 13.14 -12.75 -16.74
C TYR A 577 12.37 -13.42 -17.88
N ILE A 578 11.40 -12.72 -18.46
CA ILE A 578 10.59 -13.21 -19.59
C ILE A 578 11.49 -13.44 -20.81
N LEU A 579 12.44 -12.53 -21.09
CA LEU A 579 13.36 -12.65 -22.21
C LEU A 579 14.28 -13.86 -22.07
N ILE A 580 14.88 -14.08 -20.90
CA ILE A 580 15.73 -15.25 -20.62
C ILE A 580 14.93 -16.55 -20.76
N LYS A 581 13.71 -16.59 -20.21
CA LYS A 581 12.82 -17.76 -20.38
C LYS A 581 12.43 -17.99 -21.83
N THR A 582 12.14 -16.93 -22.58
CA THR A 582 11.78 -17.02 -24.00
C THR A 582 12.93 -17.64 -24.80
N ILE A 583 14.17 -17.17 -24.59
CA ILE A 583 15.36 -17.74 -25.24
C ILE A 583 15.54 -19.22 -24.85
N LYS A 584 15.38 -19.57 -23.57
CA LYS A 584 15.46 -20.96 -23.12
C LYS A 584 14.40 -21.84 -23.79
N ILE A 585 13.17 -21.38 -23.92
CA ILE A 585 12.08 -22.11 -24.58
C ILE A 585 12.38 -22.27 -26.07
N MET A 586 12.88 -21.24 -26.75
CA MET A 586 13.28 -21.31 -28.16
C MET A 586 14.42 -22.30 -28.41
N LEU A 587 15.46 -22.30 -27.56
CA LEU A 587 16.59 -23.23 -27.68
C LEU A 587 16.21 -24.68 -27.36
N THR A 588 15.32 -24.90 -26.38
CA THR A 588 14.89 -26.25 -25.98
C THR A 588 13.74 -26.80 -26.83
N ARG A 589 13.13 -25.97 -27.70
CA ARG A 589 11.91 -26.29 -28.49
C ARG A 589 10.72 -26.77 -27.64
N LYS A 590 10.73 -26.56 -26.31
CA LYS A 590 9.70 -27.02 -25.36
C LYS A 590 8.46 -26.12 -25.27
N GLY A 591 8.20 -25.31 -26.30
CA GLY A 591 7.13 -24.32 -26.32
C GLY A 591 5.89 -24.73 -27.14
N GLN A 592 5.74 -26.03 -27.44
CA GLN A 592 4.58 -26.64 -28.10
C GLN A 592 4.21 -27.94 -27.40
#